data_AF-A0A1B9EM73-F1
#
_entry.id   AF-A0A1B9EM73-F1
#
_cell.length_a   1.000
_cell.length_b   1.000
_cell.length_c   1.000
_cell.angle_alpha   90.00
_cell.angle_beta   90.00
_cell.angle_gamma   90.00
#
_symmetry.space_group_name_H-M   'P 1'
#
loop_
_entity.id
_entity.type
_entity.pdbx_description
1 polymer ?
#
loop_
_entity_poly.entity_id
_entity_poly.type
_entity_poly.pdbx_seq_one_letter_code
_entity_poly.pdbx_strand_id
1 'polypeptide(L)'
;MTGEDGRSHAQDQLQASIDEAADRGRLGKRSATYPGSQTDGFRGCAVAAVIVLGGLGLVLALTTEPIVAVLPGGLLVAVLISLWFDRRTSKRNEGFRLDLYEHGLTAVVKGQAHAVRYDSTSVLQRSIRHTGATGYTEYWYTLTDIDERNIVLRGRSDRVVKKGQFSKPQEWGTAIQQGVTRAQLPKALAAIHSGESLNFGKLWISREAVGSARDAAKWTQIEEIRVIGGYVKIKMAGKWRSLGATAVTTPVVSEMPNFFVFLALADHLRRP
;
A
#
# COMPACT_ATOMS: atom_id res chain seq x y z
N MET A 1 -1.53 27.05 -26.71
CA MET A 1 -2.90 26.60 -26.39
C MET A 1 -3.09 25.09 -26.64
N THR A 2 -2.10 24.22 -26.35
CA THR A 2 -2.16 22.76 -26.66
C THR A 2 -1.89 21.85 -25.45
N GLY A 3 -1.88 22.41 -24.23
CA GLY A 3 -1.51 21.68 -23.01
C GLY A 3 -2.68 21.21 -22.15
N GLU A 4 -3.86 21.82 -22.28
CA GLU A 4 -5.06 21.49 -21.49
C GLU A 4 -5.79 20.27 -22.04
N ASP A 5 -6.04 20.22 -23.35
CA ASP A 5 -6.75 19.11 -23.99
C ASP A 5 -6.09 17.74 -23.77
N GLY A 6 -4.75 17.69 -23.85
CA GLY A 6 -4.01 16.44 -23.68
C GLY A 6 -4.04 15.88 -22.25
N ARG A 7 -4.22 16.73 -21.22
CA ARG A 7 -4.34 16.29 -19.83
C ARG A 7 -5.74 15.77 -19.52
N SER A 8 -6.77 16.45 -20.02
CA SER A 8 -8.16 15.99 -19.86
C SER A 8 -8.33 14.59 -20.45
N HIS A 9 -7.89 14.39 -21.70
CA HIS A 9 -8.01 13.08 -22.34
C HIS A 9 -7.27 11.95 -21.61
N ALA A 10 -6.09 12.22 -21.06
CA ALA A 10 -5.35 11.22 -20.29
C ALA A 10 -6.03 10.89 -18.95
N GLN A 11 -6.62 11.90 -18.29
CA GLN A 11 -7.40 11.70 -17.07
C GLN A 11 -8.70 10.92 -17.34
N ASP A 12 -9.37 11.20 -18.45
CA ASP A 12 -10.58 10.50 -18.86
C ASP A 12 -10.30 9.02 -19.18
N GLN A 13 -9.21 8.74 -19.91
CA GLN A 13 -8.77 7.37 -20.18
C GLN A 13 -8.42 6.60 -18.91
N LEU A 14 -7.72 7.26 -17.97
CA LEU A 14 -7.39 6.67 -16.68
C LEU A 14 -8.66 6.35 -15.89
N GLN A 15 -9.60 7.30 -15.81
CA GLN A 15 -10.85 7.10 -15.10
C GLN A 15 -11.66 5.95 -15.73
N ALA A 16 -11.75 5.89 -17.05
CA ALA A 16 -12.39 4.78 -17.77
C ALA A 16 -11.73 3.43 -17.45
N SER A 17 -10.40 3.37 -17.39
CA SER A 17 -9.69 2.13 -17.04
C SER A 17 -9.94 1.67 -15.59
N ILE A 18 -10.13 2.62 -14.67
CA ILE A 18 -10.47 2.33 -13.27
C ILE A 18 -11.90 1.80 -13.19
N ASP A 19 -12.84 2.44 -13.87
CA ASP A 19 -14.24 2.05 -13.85
C ASP A 19 -14.43 0.68 -14.52
N GLU A 20 -13.75 0.42 -15.65
CA GLU A 20 -13.75 -0.90 -16.29
C GLU A 20 -13.18 -1.99 -15.36
N ALA A 21 -12.09 -1.69 -14.65
CA ALA A 21 -11.52 -2.63 -13.69
C ALA A 21 -12.50 -2.90 -12.53
N ALA A 22 -13.17 -1.86 -12.01
CA ALA A 22 -14.16 -1.98 -10.96
C ALA A 22 -15.38 -2.81 -11.39
N ASP A 23 -15.85 -2.62 -12.61
CA ASP A 23 -16.96 -3.36 -13.19
C ASP A 23 -16.59 -4.83 -13.41
N ARG A 24 -15.40 -5.09 -13.96
CA ARG A 24 -14.86 -6.46 -14.12
C ARG A 24 -14.75 -7.18 -12.78
N GLY A 25 -14.34 -6.47 -11.74
CA GLY A 25 -14.26 -6.98 -10.37
C GLY A 25 -15.61 -7.06 -9.65
N ARG A 26 -16.69 -6.49 -10.21
CA ARG A 26 -18.00 -6.32 -9.56
C ARG A 26 -17.88 -5.71 -8.16
N LEU A 27 -17.11 -4.64 -8.05
CA LEU A 27 -16.67 -4.11 -6.76
C LEU A 27 -17.78 -3.36 -5.97
N GLY A 28 -18.89 -3.03 -6.63
CA GLY A 28 -20.02 -2.33 -6.01
C GLY A 28 -19.82 -0.81 -5.97
N LYS A 29 -20.37 -0.13 -4.96
CA LYS A 29 -20.27 1.33 -4.86
C LYS A 29 -18.91 1.78 -4.32
N ARG A 30 -18.36 2.85 -4.88
CA ARG A 30 -17.14 3.49 -4.37
C ARG A 30 -17.40 4.17 -3.02
N SER A 31 -16.60 3.85 -2.02
CA SER A 31 -16.70 4.39 -0.66
C SER A 31 -15.64 5.47 -0.37
N ALA A 32 -14.44 5.35 -0.92
CA ALA A 32 -13.35 6.28 -0.63
C ALA A 32 -12.31 6.33 -1.76
N THR A 33 -11.60 7.46 -1.86
CA THR A 33 -10.53 7.68 -2.84
C THR A 33 -9.30 8.22 -2.11
N TYR A 34 -8.14 7.62 -2.40
CA TYR A 34 -6.85 8.00 -1.86
C TYR A 34 -5.90 8.35 -3.00
N PRO A 35 -5.49 9.63 -3.12
CA PRO A 35 -4.52 10.02 -4.13
C PRO A 35 -3.14 9.50 -3.75
N GLY A 36 -2.38 9.08 -4.75
CA GLY A 36 -0.94 8.86 -4.64
C GLY A 36 -0.15 10.15 -4.74
N SER A 37 1.15 10.08 -4.42
CA SER A 37 2.06 11.23 -4.47
C SER A 37 2.07 11.90 -5.84
N GLN A 38 1.62 13.16 -5.88
CA GLN A 38 1.91 14.09 -6.97
C GLN A 38 3.13 14.92 -6.58
N THR A 39 4.16 14.89 -7.43
CA THR A 39 5.38 15.68 -7.25
C THR A 39 5.11 17.12 -7.68
N ASP A 40 4.51 17.92 -6.79
CA ASP A 40 4.18 19.31 -7.10
C ASP A 40 5.24 20.31 -6.59
N GLY A 41 6.02 19.96 -5.57
CA GLY A 41 6.91 20.91 -4.88
C GLY A 41 8.12 21.41 -5.70
N PHE A 42 8.75 20.56 -6.53
CA PHE A 42 9.98 20.95 -7.24
C PHE A 42 9.73 21.82 -8.48
N ARG A 43 8.54 21.69 -9.07
CA ARG A 43 8.20 22.36 -10.35
C ARG A 43 8.08 23.87 -10.22
N GLY A 44 7.49 24.37 -9.13
CA GLY A 44 7.34 25.82 -8.90
C GLY A 44 8.69 26.53 -8.77
N CYS A 45 9.59 25.97 -7.95
CA CYS A 45 10.93 26.53 -7.73
C CYS A 45 11.80 26.45 -8.99
N ALA A 46 11.70 25.36 -9.76
CA ALA A 46 12.47 25.20 -11.00
C ALA A 46 12.03 26.20 -12.08
N VAL A 47 10.73 26.47 -12.23
CA VAL A 47 10.24 27.50 -13.19
C VAL A 47 10.71 28.89 -12.79
N ALA A 48 10.62 29.25 -11.51
CA ALA A 48 11.14 30.53 -11.02
C ALA A 48 12.65 30.66 -11.26
N ALA A 49 13.41 29.59 -11.03
CA ALA A 49 14.85 29.57 -11.30
C ALA A 49 15.18 29.76 -12.79
N VAL A 50 14.44 29.13 -13.71
CA VAL A 50 14.63 29.35 -15.17
C VAL A 50 14.42 30.81 -15.55
N ILE A 51 13.36 31.45 -15.02
CA ILE A 51 13.05 32.85 -15.33
C ILE A 51 14.17 33.77 -14.81
N VAL A 52 14.59 33.59 -13.55
CA VAL A 52 15.62 34.42 -12.93
C VAL A 52 16.99 34.23 -13.59
N LEU A 53 17.41 32.98 -13.82
CA LEU A 53 18.71 32.68 -14.41
C LEU A 53 18.77 33.03 -15.90
N GLY A 54 17.65 32.86 -16.61
CA GLY A 54 17.54 33.23 -18.02
C GLY A 54 17.59 34.73 -18.22
N GLY A 55 16.86 35.48 -17.40
CA GLY A 55 16.94 36.94 -17.40
C GLY A 55 18.34 37.43 -17.05
N LEU A 56 18.95 36.87 -16.01
CA LEU A 56 20.30 37.26 -15.57
C LEU A 56 21.38 36.95 -16.63
N GLY A 57 21.32 35.78 -17.26
CA GLY A 57 22.23 35.40 -18.33
C GLY A 57 22.10 36.30 -19.56
N LEU A 58 20.87 36.68 -19.93
CA LEU A 58 20.62 37.59 -21.06
C LEU A 58 21.15 39.00 -20.79
N VAL A 59 20.93 39.53 -19.58
CA VAL A 59 21.44 40.86 -19.20
C VAL A 59 22.97 40.88 -19.23
N LEU A 60 23.63 39.87 -18.64
CA LEU A 60 25.10 39.79 -18.63
C LEU A 60 25.69 39.64 -20.04
N ALA A 61 25.03 38.89 -20.93
CA ALA A 61 25.47 38.74 -22.32
C ALA A 61 25.39 40.05 -23.14
N LEU A 62 24.51 40.98 -22.75
CA LEU A 62 24.36 42.27 -23.42
C LEU A 62 25.29 43.35 -22.84
N THR A 63 25.78 43.20 -21.61
CA THR A 63 26.53 44.24 -20.89
C THR A 63 28.00 43.91 -20.62
N THR A 64 28.45 42.65 -20.78
CA THR A 64 29.80 42.21 -20.40
C THR A 64 30.43 41.25 -21.42
N GLU A 65 31.73 40.94 -21.25
CA GLU A 65 32.46 39.93 -22.04
C GLU A 65 31.72 38.58 -22.04
N PRO A 66 31.52 37.94 -23.21
CA PRO A 66 30.61 36.81 -23.38
C PRO A 66 30.97 35.56 -22.55
N ILE A 67 32.22 35.49 -22.07
CA ILE A 67 32.71 34.41 -21.20
C ILE A 67 31.98 34.39 -19.85
N VAL A 68 31.51 35.54 -19.35
CA VAL A 68 30.80 35.65 -18.05
C VAL A 68 29.37 35.08 -18.13
N ALA A 69 28.78 35.01 -19.33
CA ALA A 69 27.43 34.48 -19.55
C ALA A 69 27.36 32.93 -19.51
N VAL A 70 28.50 32.23 -19.51
CA VAL A 70 28.56 30.76 -19.55
C VAL A 70 28.03 30.11 -18.27
N LEU A 71 28.28 30.72 -17.11
CA LEU A 71 27.80 30.21 -15.81
C LEU A 71 26.26 30.20 -15.68
N PRO A 72 25.54 31.32 -15.91
CA PRO A 72 24.08 31.32 -15.86
C PRO A 72 23.47 30.46 -16.99
N GLY A 73 24.09 30.42 -18.18
CA GLY A 73 23.65 29.56 -19.28
C GLY A 73 23.73 28.06 -18.97
N GLY A 74 24.85 27.62 -18.37
CA GLY A 74 25.01 26.22 -17.93
C GLY A 74 24.01 25.81 -16.84
N LEU A 75 23.72 26.72 -15.91
CA LEU A 75 22.75 26.48 -14.83
C LEU A 75 21.32 26.39 -15.38
N LEU A 76 20.99 27.21 -16.39
CA LEU A 76 19.71 27.15 -17.10
C LEU A 76 19.53 25.82 -17.83
N VAL A 77 20.57 25.34 -18.53
CA VAL A 77 20.55 24.02 -19.17
C VAL A 77 20.37 22.90 -18.14
N ALA A 78 21.04 22.95 -16.99
CA ALA A 78 20.87 21.97 -15.92
C ALA A 78 19.44 21.96 -15.34
N VAL A 79 18.83 23.14 -15.17
CA VAL A 79 17.43 23.26 -14.74
C VAL A 79 16.47 22.74 -15.81
N LEU A 80 16.71 23.02 -17.09
CA LEU A 80 15.90 22.47 -18.19
C LEU A 80 16.02 20.94 -18.29
N ILE A 81 17.22 20.37 -18.08
CA ILE A 81 17.43 18.92 -18.03
C ILE A 81 16.69 18.33 -16.83
N SER A 82 16.77 18.94 -15.64
CA SER A 82 15.99 18.53 -14.47
C SER A 82 14.48 18.56 -14.74
N LEU A 83 13.97 19.64 -15.36
CA LEU A 83 12.56 19.76 -15.75
C LEU A 83 12.15 18.71 -16.80
N TRP A 84 13.05 18.34 -17.71
CA TRP A 84 12.82 17.29 -18.70
C TRP A 84 12.74 15.90 -18.06
N PHE A 85 13.66 15.57 -17.14
CA PHE A 85 13.60 14.33 -16.35
C PHE A 85 12.37 14.28 -15.45
N ASP A 86 11.96 15.40 -14.85
CA ASP A 86 10.74 15.52 -14.05
C ASP A 86 9.47 15.36 -14.89
N ARG A 87 9.40 15.92 -16.10
CA ARG A 87 8.29 15.69 -17.02
C ARG A 87 8.17 14.22 -17.41
N ARG A 88 9.29 13.55 -17.68
CA ARG A 88 9.31 12.12 -18.04
C ARG A 88 8.89 11.23 -16.88
N THR A 89 9.19 11.62 -15.64
CA THR A 89 8.80 10.87 -14.44
C THR A 89 7.39 11.19 -13.94
N SER A 90 6.88 12.40 -14.16
CA SER A 90 5.51 12.83 -13.85
C SER A 90 4.45 12.07 -14.64
N LYS A 91 4.69 11.78 -15.93
CA LYS A 91 3.76 10.96 -16.75
C LYS A 91 3.57 9.53 -16.22
N ARG A 92 4.49 9.03 -15.38
CA ARG A 92 4.35 7.71 -14.71
C ARG A 92 3.63 7.80 -13.35
N ASN A 93 3.45 9.01 -12.82
CA ASN A 93 2.81 9.27 -11.54
C ASN A 93 1.40 9.86 -11.69
N GLU A 94 1.10 10.51 -12.83
CA GLU A 94 -0.26 10.82 -13.31
C GLU A 94 -0.99 9.50 -13.50
N GLY A 95 -1.72 9.06 -12.47
CA GLY A 95 -2.28 7.72 -12.45
C GLY A 95 -2.45 7.14 -11.06
N PHE A 96 -1.50 7.40 -10.15
CA PHE A 96 -1.43 6.68 -8.88
C PHE A 96 -2.63 7.02 -7.99
N ARG A 97 -3.59 6.11 -7.94
CA ARG A 97 -4.88 6.28 -7.24
C ARG A 97 -5.32 4.95 -6.67
N LEU A 98 -5.86 5.00 -5.45
CA LEU A 98 -6.46 3.87 -4.76
C LEU A 98 -7.92 4.24 -4.47
N ASP A 99 -8.86 3.50 -5.02
CA ASP A 99 -10.28 3.66 -4.74
C ASP A 99 -10.79 2.42 -4.01
N LEU A 100 -11.45 2.64 -2.87
CA LEU A 100 -12.09 1.57 -2.10
C LEU A 100 -13.56 1.49 -2.45
N TYR A 101 -14.05 0.27 -2.57
CA TYR A 101 -15.42 -0.07 -2.90
C TYR A 101 -16.01 -1.02 -1.84
N GLU A 102 -17.31 -1.28 -1.92
CA GLU A 102 -18.02 -2.16 -1.00
C GLU A 102 -17.47 -3.59 -0.96
N HIS A 103 -17.12 -4.15 -2.13
CA HIS A 103 -16.67 -5.54 -2.28
C HIS A 103 -15.19 -5.66 -2.67
N GLY A 104 -14.45 -4.56 -2.72
CA GLY A 104 -13.04 -4.59 -3.05
C GLY A 104 -12.41 -3.23 -3.25
N LEU A 105 -11.36 -3.17 -4.06
CA LEU A 105 -10.67 -1.94 -4.39
C LEU A 105 -10.14 -1.93 -5.82
N THR A 106 -9.92 -0.74 -6.36
CA THR A 106 -9.05 -0.56 -7.52
C THR A 106 -7.79 0.19 -7.12
N ALA A 107 -6.67 -0.22 -7.68
CA ALA A 107 -5.40 0.46 -7.48
C ALA A 107 -4.71 0.64 -8.83
N VAL A 108 -4.30 1.87 -9.12
CA VAL A 108 -3.46 2.16 -10.27
C VAL A 108 -2.00 2.19 -9.81
N VAL A 109 -1.27 1.15 -10.17
CA VAL A 109 0.14 0.97 -9.78
C VAL A 109 0.96 0.72 -11.04
N LYS A 110 2.09 1.41 -11.18
CA LYS A 110 2.93 1.35 -12.39
C LYS A 110 2.17 1.66 -13.70
N GLY A 111 1.10 2.48 -13.62
CA GLY A 111 0.29 2.89 -14.76
C GLY A 111 -0.72 1.85 -15.24
N GLN A 112 -0.99 0.81 -14.46
CA GLN A 112 -2.00 -0.21 -14.76
C GLN A 112 -3.07 -0.19 -13.67
N ALA A 113 -4.35 -0.25 -14.08
CA ALA A 113 -5.47 -0.36 -13.16
C ALA A 113 -5.67 -1.82 -12.78
N HIS A 114 -5.64 -2.10 -11.48
CA HIS A 114 -5.87 -3.43 -10.92
C HIS A 114 -7.14 -3.43 -10.10
N ALA A 115 -7.97 -4.46 -10.26
CA ALA A 115 -9.13 -4.70 -9.41
C ALA A 115 -8.86 -5.85 -8.45
N VAL A 116 -9.18 -5.66 -7.18
CA VAL A 116 -9.01 -6.65 -6.11
C VAL A 116 -10.35 -6.85 -5.45
N ARG A 117 -10.77 -8.11 -5.30
CA ARG A 117 -11.99 -8.47 -4.56
C ARG A 117 -11.65 -8.88 -3.13
N TYR A 118 -12.44 -8.40 -2.18
CA TYR A 118 -12.20 -8.69 -0.76
C TYR A 118 -12.46 -10.15 -0.39
N ASP A 119 -13.34 -10.85 -1.09
CA ASP A 119 -13.70 -12.24 -0.79
C ASP A 119 -12.70 -13.29 -1.30
N SER A 120 -11.83 -12.93 -2.25
CA SER A 120 -10.84 -13.84 -2.84
C SER A 120 -9.39 -13.40 -2.67
N THR A 121 -9.12 -12.14 -2.35
CA THR A 121 -7.74 -11.66 -2.21
C THR A 121 -7.00 -12.30 -1.03
N SER A 122 -5.70 -12.49 -1.21
CA SER A 122 -4.76 -12.64 -0.10
C SER A 122 -4.20 -11.27 0.27
N VAL A 123 -4.04 -10.98 1.57
CA VAL A 123 -3.43 -9.74 2.06
C VAL A 123 -2.27 -10.06 2.99
N LEU A 124 -1.07 -9.64 2.59
CA LEU A 124 0.12 -9.65 3.43
C LEU A 124 0.44 -8.23 3.88
N GLN A 125 0.57 -8.02 5.19
CA GLN A 125 0.88 -6.72 5.77
C GLN A 125 2.28 -6.70 6.37
N ARG A 126 3.12 -5.77 5.92
CA ARG A 126 4.41 -5.47 6.55
C ARG A 126 4.45 -4.01 6.97
N SER A 127 4.87 -3.74 8.20
CA SER A 127 5.10 -2.39 8.69
C SER A 127 6.47 -2.27 9.32
N ILE A 128 7.25 -1.26 8.94
CA ILE A 128 8.57 -0.98 9.50
C ILE A 128 8.53 0.38 10.18
N ARG A 129 8.84 0.40 11.48
CA ARG A 129 8.93 1.64 12.26
C ARG A 129 10.37 2.12 12.27
N HIS A 130 10.60 3.34 11.80
CA HIS A 130 11.87 4.04 11.88
C HIS A 130 11.87 4.94 13.11
N THR A 131 12.80 4.70 14.03
CA THR A 131 12.99 5.49 15.25
C THR A 131 14.09 6.54 15.02
N GLY A 132 13.81 7.81 15.35
CA GLY A 132 14.71 8.94 15.15
C GLY A 132 13.97 10.28 15.27
N ALA A 133 14.66 11.40 15.08
CA ALA A 133 14.10 12.76 15.23
C ALA A 133 12.86 13.02 14.36
N THR A 134 12.75 12.34 13.21
CA THR A 134 11.62 12.42 12.26
C THR A 134 10.89 11.09 12.14
N GLY A 135 10.87 10.28 13.20
CA GLY A 135 10.40 8.89 13.18
C GLY A 135 9.08 8.70 12.44
N TYR A 136 9.04 7.70 11.56
CA TYR A 136 7.89 7.39 10.72
C TYR A 136 7.72 5.87 10.59
N THR A 137 6.54 5.44 10.16
CA THR A 137 6.24 4.04 9.86
C THR A 137 5.98 3.89 8.37
N GLU A 138 6.68 2.97 7.73
CA GLU A 138 6.40 2.54 6.36
C GLU A 138 5.44 1.35 6.40
N TYR A 139 4.44 1.38 5.52
CA TYR A 139 3.43 0.35 5.38
C TYR A 139 3.51 -0.25 3.98
N TRP A 140 3.49 -1.58 3.92
CA TRP A 140 3.34 -2.37 2.70
C TRP A 140 2.16 -3.32 2.87
N TYR A 141 1.28 -3.30 1.88
CA TYR A 141 0.22 -4.28 1.73
C TYR A 141 0.38 -4.93 0.37
N THR A 142 0.65 -6.23 0.37
CA THR A 142 0.65 -7.03 -0.86
C THR A 142 -0.73 -7.68 -0.98
N LEU A 143 -1.41 -7.40 -2.09
CA LEU A 143 -2.72 -7.97 -2.40
C LEU A 143 -2.66 -8.76 -3.71
N THR A 144 -3.55 -9.73 -3.87
CA THR A 144 -3.69 -10.49 -5.12
C THR A 144 -4.91 -9.95 -5.87
N ASP A 145 -4.69 -9.47 -7.10
CA ASP A 145 -5.75 -8.97 -7.97
C ASP A 145 -6.62 -10.11 -8.55
N ILE A 146 -7.70 -9.75 -9.23
CA ILE A 146 -8.62 -10.73 -9.86
C ILE A 146 -7.97 -11.56 -10.96
N ASP A 147 -6.83 -11.11 -11.50
CA ASP A 147 -6.05 -11.82 -12.52
C ASP A 147 -4.86 -12.58 -11.87
N GLU A 148 -4.94 -12.85 -10.56
CA GLU A 148 -3.94 -13.56 -9.75
C GLU A 148 -2.56 -12.90 -9.67
N ARG A 149 -2.47 -11.60 -9.98
CA ARG A 149 -1.22 -10.85 -9.90
C ARG A 149 -1.09 -10.15 -8.55
N ASN A 150 0.11 -10.19 -7.99
CA ASN A 150 0.40 -9.49 -6.75
C ASN A 150 0.66 -7.99 -7.00
N ILE A 151 -0.14 -7.15 -6.35
CA ILE A 151 0.04 -5.70 -6.30
C ILE A 151 0.57 -5.28 -4.93
N VAL A 152 1.39 -4.25 -4.89
CA VAL A 152 1.96 -3.73 -3.64
C VAL A 152 1.54 -2.30 -3.42
N LEU A 153 0.73 -2.07 -2.39
CA LEU A 153 0.35 -0.74 -1.92
C LEU A 153 1.35 -0.29 -0.87
N ARG A 154 1.85 0.94 -1.01
CA ARG A 154 2.84 1.53 -0.10
C ARG A 154 2.32 2.83 0.48
N GLY A 155 2.66 3.11 1.73
CA GLY A 155 2.40 4.41 2.33
C GLY A 155 3.31 4.69 3.52
N ARG A 156 3.34 5.95 3.93
CA ARG A 156 4.14 6.44 5.06
C ARG A 156 3.26 7.20 6.06
N SER A 157 3.59 7.08 7.35
CA SER A 157 2.79 7.70 8.43
C SER A 157 2.97 9.21 8.55
N ASP A 158 4.15 9.71 8.22
CA ASP A 158 4.36 11.14 8.10
C ASP A 158 3.71 11.58 6.80
N ARG A 159 3.08 12.76 6.80
CA ARG A 159 2.18 13.21 5.74
C ARG A 159 2.89 13.49 4.40
N VAL A 160 4.16 13.09 4.28
CA VAL A 160 5.02 13.18 3.11
C VAL A 160 4.79 11.97 2.22
N VAL A 161 4.00 12.14 1.16
CA VAL A 161 3.76 11.07 0.19
C VAL A 161 4.91 11.07 -0.82
N LYS A 162 5.75 10.03 -0.80
CA LYS A 162 6.81 9.85 -1.82
C LYS A 162 6.27 9.20 -3.08
N LYS A 163 7.01 9.31 -4.17
CA LYS A 163 6.71 8.66 -5.45
C LYS A 163 6.36 7.18 -5.26
N GLY A 164 5.22 6.77 -5.81
CA GLY A 164 4.73 5.39 -5.72
C GLY A 164 4.14 5.00 -4.36
N GLN A 165 3.77 5.97 -3.53
CA GLN A 165 3.07 5.77 -2.27
C GLN A 165 1.69 6.45 -2.29
N PHE A 166 0.77 5.91 -1.49
CA PHE A 166 -0.55 6.46 -1.22
C PHE A 166 -0.54 7.25 0.10
N SER A 167 -1.31 8.33 0.12
CA SER A 167 -1.56 9.09 1.35
C SER A 167 -2.37 8.26 2.36
N LYS A 168 -2.23 8.57 3.66
CA LYS A 168 -3.08 8.02 4.75
C LYS A 168 -3.10 6.47 4.86
N PRO A 169 -1.93 5.79 4.93
CA PRO A 169 -1.87 4.32 4.99
C PRO A 169 -2.64 3.66 6.12
N GLN A 170 -2.80 4.34 7.25
CA GLN A 170 -3.56 3.81 8.37
C GLN A 170 -5.06 3.74 8.05
N GLU A 171 -5.59 4.70 7.30
CA GLU A 171 -7.02 4.74 6.94
C GLU A 171 -7.32 3.63 5.93
N TRP A 172 -6.67 3.66 4.76
CA TRP A 172 -6.96 2.66 3.73
C TRP A 172 -6.47 1.26 4.11
N GLY A 173 -5.35 1.14 4.82
CA GLY A 173 -4.86 -0.16 5.29
C GLY A 173 -5.82 -0.83 6.27
N THR A 174 -6.39 -0.06 7.19
CA THR A 174 -7.43 -0.56 8.11
C THR A 174 -8.70 -0.92 7.37
N ALA A 175 -9.16 -0.07 6.45
CA ALA A 175 -10.37 -0.31 5.66
C ALA A 175 -10.26 -1.59 4.80
N ILE A 176 -9.10 -1.83 4.18
CA ILE A 176 -8.82 -3.07 3.42
C ILE A 176 -8.91 -4.29 4.34
N GLN A 177 -8.20 -4.28 5.48
CA GLN A 177 -8.21 -5.41 6.41
C GLN A 177 -9.63 -5.71 6.90
N GLN A 178 -10.40 -4.68 7.26
CA GLN A 178 -11.80 -4.82 7.67
C GLN A 178 -12.69 -5.34 6.54
N GLY A 179 -12.53 -4.84 5.31
CA GLY A 179 -13.30 -5.29 4.14
C GLY A 179 -13.04 -6.76 3.83
N VAL A 180 -11.77 -7.17 3.82
CA VAL A 180 -11.35 -8.57 3.62
C VAL A 180 -11.87 -9.46 4.74
N THR A 181 -11.71 -9.07 6.01
CA THR A 181 -12.25 -9.85 7.13
C THR A 181 -13.76 -10.00 7.05
N ARG A 182 -14.50 -8.92 6.76
CA ARG A 182 -15.96 -8.97 6.62
C ARG A 182 -16.40 -9.91 5.50
N ALA A 183 -15.70 -9.89 4.37
CA ALA A 183 -16.05 -10.70 3.20
C ALA A 183 -15.70 -12.19 3.38
N GLN A 184 -14.55 -12.50 4.00
CA GLN A 184 -14.04 -13.87 4.08
C GLN A 184 -14.46 -14.63 5.34
N LEU A 185 -14.76 -13.93 6.44
CA LEU A 185 -15.07 -14.55 7.73
C LEU A 185 -16.26 -15.53 7.68
N PRO A 186 -17.41 -15.22 7.03
CA PRO A 186 -18.54 -16.14 6.99
C PRO A 186 -18.20 -17.47 6.30
N LYS A 187 -17.49 -17.41 5.18
CA LYS A 187 -17.04 -18.60 4.44
C LYS A 187 -16.03 -19.41 5.27
N ALA A 188 -15.09 -18.72 5.92
CA ALA A 188 -14.09 -19.38 6.74
C ALA A 188 -14.69 -20.07 7.97
N LEU A 189 -15.68 -19.46 8.62
CA LEU A 189 -16.44 -20.10 9.71
C LEU A 189 -17.21 -21.32 9.22
N ALA A 190 -17.87 -21.24 8.06
CA ALA A 190 -18.58 -22.37 7.47
C ALA A 190 -17.64 -23.55 7.18
N ALA A 191 -16.45 -23.28 6.63
CA ALA A 191 -15.41 -24.29 6.40
C ALA A 191 -15.00 -24.98 7.70
N ILE A 192 -14.65 -24.21 8.74
CA ILE A 192 -14.32 -24.77 10.06
C ILE A 192 -15.47 -25.56 10.66
N HIS A 193 -16.71 -25.09 10.50
CA HIS A 193 -17.88 -25.80 10.99
C HIS A 193 -18.12 -27.12 10.26
N SER A 194 -17.74 -27.22 8.98
CA SER A 194 -17.76 -28.48 8.23
C SER A 194 -16.62 -29.45 8.59
N GLY A 195 -15.73 -29.06 9.50
CA GLY A 195 -14.58 -29.87 9.94
C GLY A 195 -13.29 -29.58 9.19
N GLU A 196 -13.26 -28.57 8.31
CA GLU A 196 -12.06 -28.18 7.59
C GLU A 196 -11.06 -27.44 8.51
N SER A 197 -9.77 -27.62 8.25
CA SER A 197 -8.68 -26.84 8.85
C SER A 197 -8.15 -25.83 7.85
N LEU A 198 -8.17 -24.55 8.20
CA LEU A 198 -7.73 -23.46 7.33
C LEU A 198 -6.29 -23.06 7.63
N ASN A 199 -5.50 -22.80 6.58
CA ASN A 199 -4.10 -22.42 6.68
C ASN A 199 -3.89 -20.91 6.49
N PHE A 200 -3.08 -20.32 7.36
CA PHE A 200 -2.68 -18.92 7.37
C PHE A 200 -1.14 -18.85 7.42
N GLY A 201 -0.51 -19.21 6.30
CA GLY A 201 0.94 -19.36 6.22
C GLY A 201 1.42 -20.55 7.05
N LYS A 202 2.22 -20.29 8.09
CA LYS A 202 2.79 -21.33 8.96
C LYS A 202 1.84 -21.79 10.08
N LEU A 203 0.73 -21.07 10.29
CA LEU A 203 -0.30 -21.43 11.26
C LEU A 203 -1.51 -22.02 10.55
N TRP A 204 -2.22 -22.89 11.25
CA TRP A 204 -3.50 -23.42 10.85
C TRP A 204 -4.51 -23.28 11.98
N ILE A 205 -5.79 -23.30 11.63
CA ILE A 205 -6.90 -23.15 12.55
C ILE A 205 -8.00 -24.17 12.21
N SER A 206 -8.45 -24.92 13.20
CA SER A 206 -9.59 -25.84 13.12
C SER A 206 -10.62 -25.52 14.21
N ARG A 207 -11.73 -26.27 14.22
CA ARG A 207 -12.78 -26.15 15.23
C ARG A 207 -12.27 -26.45 16.64
N GLU A 208 -11.28 -27.33 16.79
CA GLU A 208 -10.81 -27.84 18.08
C GLU A 208 -9.55 -27.12 18.58
N ALA A 209 -8.70 -26.67 17.66
CA ALA A 209 -7.37 -26.16 17.99
C ALA A 209 -6.85 -25.14 16.98
N VAL A 210 -5.82 -24.42 17.41
CA VAL A 210 -4.94 -23.62 16.55
C VAL A 210 -3.51 -24.12 16.72
N GLY A 211 -2.78 -24.21 15.63
CA GLY A 211 -1.48 -24.85 15.63
C GLY A 211 -0.54 -24.36 14.54
N SER A 212 0.68 -24.86 14.61
CA SER A 212 1.64 -24.88 13.52
C SER A 212 1.86 -26.33 13.07
N ALA A 213 2.77 -26.56 12.11
CA ALA A 213 3.17 -27.90 11.72
C ALA A 213 3.77 -28.75 12.89
N ARG A 214 4.21 -28.13 14.00
CA ARG A 214 4.90 -28.81 15.10
C ARG A 214 4.11 -28.92 16.40
N ASP A 215 3.25 -27.96 16.66
CA ASP A 215 2.54 -27.83 17.93
C ASP A 215 1.13 -27.31 17.71
N ALA A 216 0.22 -27.68 18.61
CA ALA A 216 -1.17 -27.26 18.58
C ALA A 216 -1.66 -26.98 20.00
N ALA A 217 -2.54 -26.00 20.12
CA ALA A 217 -3.21 -25.65 21.36
C ALA A 217 -4.71 -25.75 21.16
N LYS A 218 -5.39 -26.49 22.06
CA LYS A 218 -6.85 -26.55 22.06
C LYS A 218 -7.43 -25.22 22.49
N TRP A 219 -8.56 -24.82 21.92
CA TRP A 219 -9.20 -23.55 22.28
C TRP A 219 -9.48 -23.40 23.78
N THR A 220 -9.82 -24.51 24.44
CA THR A 220 -10.07 -24.56 25.90
C THR A 220 -8.85 -24.21 26.76
N GLN A 221 -7.64 -24.26 26.20
CA GLN A 221 -6.40 -23.95 26.90
C GLN A 221 -5.92 -22.52 26.62
N ILE A 222 -6.56 -21.82 25.68
CA ILE A 222 -6.13 -20.52 25.18
C ILE A 222 -6.88 -19.43 25.94
N GLU A 223 -6.13 -18.68 26.74
CA GLU A 223 -6.67 -17.51 27.45
C GLU A 223 -6.76 -16.31 26.50
N GLU A 224 -5.69 -16.09 25.72
CA GLU A 224 -5.52 -14.88 24.92
C GLU A 224 -4.57 -15.10 23.73
N ILE A 225 -4.80 -14.37 22.64
CA ILE A 225 -3.91 -14.32 21.47
C ILE A 225 -3.53 -12.86 21.22
N ARG A 226 -2.23 -12.56 21.12
CA ARG A 226 -1.72 -11.21 20.86
C ARG A 226 -0.53 -11.23 19.91
N VAL A 227 -0.30 -10.08 19.27
CA VAL A 227 0.96 -9.80 18.58
C VAL A 227 1.93 -9.15 19.55
N ILE A 228 3.08 -9.77 19.79
CA ILE A 228 4.14 -9.24 20.65
C ILE A 228 5.45 -9.25 19.86
N GLY A 229 5.98 -8.06 19.57
CA GLY A 229 7.23 -7.90 18.82
C GLY A 229 7.14 -8.37 17.36
N GLY A 230 5.95 -8.32 16.74
CA GLY A 230 5.73 -8.76 15.36
C GLY A 230 5.41 -10.25 15.20
N TYR A 231 5.35 -11.00 16.31
CA TYR A 231 5.03 -12.42 16.32
C TYR A 231 3.68 -12.68 16.97
N VAL A 232 2.95 -13.68 16.44
CA VAL A 232 1.73 -14.18 17.08
C VAL A 232 2.10 -15.01 18.30
N LYS A 233 1.60 -14.60 19.47
CA LYS A 233 1.79 -15.30 20.75
C LYS A 233 0.44 -15.68 21.34
N ILE A 234 0.41 -16.83 21.97
CA ILE A 234 -0.76 -17.41 22.62
C ILE A 234 -0.45 -17.53 24.12
N LYS A 235 -1.38 -17.07 24.96
CA LYS A 235 -1.30 -17.20 26.40
C LYS A 235 -2.02 -18.47 26.83
N MET A 236 -1.29 -19.34 27.53
CA MET A 236 -1.79 -20.58 28.09
C MET A 236 -1.28 -20.74 29.52
N ALA A 237 -2.18 -20.99 30.48
CA ALA A 237 -1.86 -21.11 31.90
C ALA A 237 -0.99 -19.93 32.41
N GLY A 238 -1.40 -18.70 32.10
CA GLY A 238 -0.69 -17.48 32.50
C GLY A 238 0.59 -17.16 31.71
N LYS A 239 1.10 -18.07 30.85
CA LYS A 239 2.39 -17.90 30.17
C LYS A 239 2.21 -17.65 28.67
N TRP A 240 2.94 -16.66 28.14
CA TRP A 240 3.01 -16.40 26.70
C TRP A 240 3.92 -17.41 26.01
N ARG A 241 3.39 -18.10 25.00
CA ARG A 241 4.13 -19.02 24.14
C ARG A 241 3.95 -18.61 22.69
N SER A 242 4.94 -18.90 21.86
CA SER A 242 4.77 -18.83 20.40
C SER A 242 4.54 -20.24 19.90
N LEU A 243 3.52 -20.44 19.07
CA LEU A 243 3.38 -21.69 18.33
C LEU A 243 4.50 -21.79 17.29
N GLY A 244 5.09 -22.97 17.16
CA GLY A 244 6.20 -23.24 16.23
C GLY A 244 7.54 -22.66 16.69
N ALA A 245 7.72 -22.42 17.99
CA ALA A 245 8.90 -21.77 18.56
C ALA A 245 10.19 -22.62 18.41
N THR A 246 10.86 -22.49 17.27
CA THR A 246 12.31 -22.35 17.21
C THR A 246 12.63 -20.95 16.68
N ALA A 247 13.87 -20.46 16.88
CA ALA A 247 14.29 -19.12 16.46
C ALA A 247 14.05 -18.82 14.96
N VAL A 248 13.80 -19.85 14.15
CA VAL A 248 13.65 -19.78 12.68
C VAL A 248 12.19 -19.94 12.21
N THR A 249 11.29 -20.51 13.01
CA THR A 249 9.90 -20.83 12.59
C THR A 249 8.80 -20.06 13.31
N THR A 250 9.15 -19.07 14.14
CA THR A 250 8.13 -18.26 14.81
C THR A 250 7.31 -17.49 13.76
N PRO A 251 5.97 -17.61 13.73
CA PRO A 251 5.14 -16.98 12.72
C PRO A 251 5.17 -15.46 12.88
N VAL A 252 5.75 -14.79 11.90
CA VAL A 252 5.82 -13.32 11.82
C VAL A 252 4.56 -12.83 11.12
N VAL A 253 3.92 -11.80 11.66
CA VAL A 253 2.70 -11.21 11.08
C VAL A 253 2.92 -10.81 9.61
N SER A 254 4.13 -10.37 9.24
CA SER A 254 4.46 -9.97 7.87
C SER A 254 4.53 -11.10 6.85
N GLU A 255 4.57 -12.36 7.30
CA GLU A 255 4.55 -13.55 6.45
C GLU A 255 3.18 -14.23 6.44
N MET A 256 2.23 -13.72 7.23
CA MET A 256 0.93 -14.35 7.43
C MET A 256 -0.13 -13.72 6.52
N PRO A 257 -0.62 -14.43 5.49
CA PRO A 257 -1.70 -13.93 4.68
C PRO A 257 -2.99 -13.83 5.51
N ASN A 258 -3.80 -12.82 5.24
CA ASN A 258 -5.14 -12.64 5.83
C ASN A 258 -5.12 -12.71 7.37
N PHE A 259 -4.09 -12.14 7.99
CA PHE A 259 -3.88 -12.15 9.45
C PHE A 259 -5.11 -11.70 10.25
N PHE A 260 -5.85 -10.69 9.80
CA PHE A 260 -7.06 -10.22 10.49
C PHE A 260 -8.22 -11.21 10.40
N VAL A 261 -8.32 -12.00 9.32
CA VAL A 261 -9.27 -13.11 9.21
C VAL A 261 -8.93 -14.17 10.25
N PHE A 262 -7.64 -14.53 10.38
CA PHE A 262 -7.16 -15.46 11.41
C PHE A 262 -7.53 -14.98 12.83
N LEU A 263 -7.25 -13.72 13.17
CA LEU A 263 -7.61 -13.18 14.48
C LEU A 263 -9.12 -13.20 14.74
N ALA A 264 -9.92 -12.84 13.74
CA ALA A 264 -11.38 -12.84 13.86
C ALA A 264 -11.93 -14.25 14.08
N LEU A 265 -11.43 -15.25 13.36
CA LEU A 265 -11.79 -16.65 13.55
C LEU A 265 -11.38 -17.14 14.95
N ALA A 266 -10.16 -16.83 15.37
CA ALA A 266 -9.66 -17.25 16.67
C ALA A 266 -10.48 -16.64 17.83
N ASP A 267 -10.96 -15.40 17.69
CA ASP A 267 -11.83 -14.81 18.68
C ASP A 267 -13.24 -15.45 18.70
N HIS A 268 -13.77 -15.85 17.54
CA HIS A 268 -15.04 -16.61 17.46
C HIS A 268 -14.93 -18.00 18.09
N LEU A 269 -13.82 -18.72 17.85
CA LEU A 269 -13.67 -20.10 18.33
C LEU A 269 -13.26 -20.19 19.81
N ARG A 270 -12.66 -19.12 20.35
CA ARG A 270 -12.32 -19.03 21.77
C ARG A 270 -13.53 -18.68 22.64
N ARG A 271 -14.50 -17.93 22.10
CA ARG A 271 -15.71 -17.54 22.81
C ARG A 271 -16.77 -18.64 22.59
N PRO A 272 -17.15 -19.41 23.62
CA PRO A 272 -18.13 -20.49 23.49
C PRO A 272 -19.52 -19.98 23.09
#